data_AF-A0A2L0EPA5-F1
#
_entry.id   AF-A0A2L0EPA5-F1
#
_cell.length_a   1.000
_cell.length_b   1.000
_cell.length_c   1.000
_cell.angle_alpha   90.00
_cell.angle_beta   90.00
_cell.angle_gamma   90.00
#
_symmetry.space_group_name_H-M   'P 1'
#
loop_
_entity.id
_entity.type
_entity.pdbx_description
1 polymer ?
#
loop_
_entity_poly.entity_id
_entity_poly.type
_entity_poly.pdbx_seq_one_letter_code
_entity_poly.pdbx_strand_id
1 'polypeptide(L)'
;MPSSTSDSMSPEAPVPLALPFGAMGLVGGCLAADQLAVPEPALRLLLTSITPVVAALLGSYLTGRIGGVAAGARAGDAGRGAGAGASAGWAGGTALVEGPGQWTQRGPIVAGLLALGAIGVAGVANGMAIGVMFGPPGLVVGAAFGAVYSLPFMPALAVVLLAASRVGRARAGSIVAASDRRAVWGATAGVIAVAVLAARAWIGAHVAADLGHVVAGVGLAVVGALVVADAVAMARVMKLPRGRMEVGESGDGGEAGEAGEVGEGGARRAERAARADGQGASGGAGTPERVDLGLGDEVHVEVVRPTHVYRGVRQVARVVRGNRERAVAALRGALVRGGIALSAGAALWAWGAPWQ
;
A
#
# COMPACT_ATOMS: atom_id res chain seq x y z
N MET A 1 -27.36 -22.36 8.07
CA MET A 1 -27.09 -21.18 7.22
C MET A 1 -25.58 -21.02 7.14
N PRO A 2 -24.95 -21.14 5.96
CA PRO A 2 -23.52 -20.95 5.80
C PRO A 2 -23.21 -19.46 6.02
N SER A 3 -22.45 -19.16 7.06
CA SER A 3 -21.79 -17.86 7.24
C SER A 3 -20.85 -17.65 6.07
N SER A 4 -21.24 -16.77 5.16
CA SER A 4 -20.47 -16.40 3.98
C SER A 4 -19.11 -15.84 4.44
N THR A 5 -18.05 -16.64 4.36
CA THR A 5 -16.65 -16.25 4.63
C THR A 5 -16.11 -15.19 3.65
N SER A 6 -16.98 -14.54 2.88
CA SER A 6 -16.69 -13.39 2.02
C SER A 6 -16.96 -12.03 2.70
N ASP A 7 -17.60 -12.02 3.88
CA ASP A 7 -17.30 -11.01 4.91
C ASP A 7 -15.95 -11.46 5.53
N SER A 8 -14.87 -10.69 5.63
CA SER A 8 -14.82 -9.37 6.23
C SER A 8 -13.39 -8.80 6.14
N MET A 9 -12.69 -8.96 5.01
CA MET A 9 -11.55 -8.08 4.76
C MET A 9 -12.14 -6.72 4.36
N SER A 10 -12.50 -5.93 5.38
CA SER A 10 -12.94 -4.55 5.19
C SER A 10 -11.93 -3.90 4.25
N PRO A 11 -12.35 -3.47 3.04
CA PRO A 11 -11.43 -2.99 2.04
C PRO A 11 -10.72 -1.70 2.49
N GLU A 12 -11.08 -1.16 3.66
CA GLU A 12 -10.47 -0.02 4.34
C GLU A 12 -9.31 -0.39 5.29
N ALA A 13 -9.04 -1.67 5.53
CA ALA A 13 -7.96 -2.07 6.41
C ALA A 13 -6.60 -1.57 5.88
N PRO A 14 -5.75 -0.94 6.71
CA PRO A 14 -4.43 -0.49 6.32
C PRO A 14 -3.57 -1.71 5.91
N VAL A 15 -2.68 -1.52 4.94
CA VAL A 15 -1.78 -2.59 4.49
C VAL A 15 -0.83 -2.94 5.64
N PRO A 16 -0.81 -4.20 6.10
CA PRO A 16 0.09 -4.60 7.17
C PRO A 16 1.54 -4.54 6.67
N LEU A 17 2.32 -3.60 7.21
CA LEU A 17 3.75 -3.45 6.89
C LEU A 17 4.65 -4.37 7.71
N ALA A 18 4.09 -5.09 8.71
CA ALA A 18 4.86 -6.02 9.54
C ALA A 18 5.53 -7.13 8.70
N LEU A 19 4.80 -7.72 7.76
CA LEU A 19 5.34 -8.77 6.88
C LEU A 19 6.45 -8.27 5.93
N PRO A 20 6.26 -7.19 5.14
CA PRO A 20 7.33 -6.72 4.25
C PRO A 20 8.57 -6.27 5.03
N PHE A 21 8.39 -5.63 6.20
CA PHE A 21 9.53 -5.27 7.04
C PHE A 21 10.23 -6.49 7.64
N GLY A 22 9.48 -7.48 8.12
CA GLY A 22 10.04 -8.74 8.61
C GLY A 22 10.86 -9.46 7.54
N ALA A 23 10.37 -9.51 6.30
CA ALA A 23 11.10 -10.09 5.17
C ALA A 23 12.41 -9.32 4.87
N MET A 24 12.38 -7.99 4.88
CA MET A 24 13.61 -7.17 4.74
C MET A 24 14.57 -7.38 5.91
N GLY A 25 14.07 -7.47 7.14
CA GLY A 25 14.87 -7.73 8.33
C GLY A 25 15.50 -9.12 8.32
N LEU A 26 14.80 -10.13 7.80
CA LEU A 26 15.35 -11.48 7.63
C LEU A 26 16.53 -11.46 6.66
N VAL A 27 16.33 -10.90 5.46
CA VAL A 27 17.39 -10.80 4.44
C VAL A 27 18.55 -9.95 4.95
N GLY A 28 18.27 -8.80 5.57
CA GLY A 28 19.28 -7.92 6.17
C GLY A 28 20.07 -8.61 7.28
N GLY A 29 19.41 -9.38 8.14
CA GLY A 29 20.04 -10.16 9.21
C GLY A 29 20.96 -11.26 8.66
N CYS A 30 20.53 -11.98 7.62
CA CYS A 30 21.37 -12.97 6.93
C CYS A 30 22.60 -12.30 6.29
N LEU A 31 22.41 -11.21 5.55
CA LEU A 31 23.51 -10.48 4.90
C LEU A 31 24.50 -9.91 5.93
N ALA A 32 24.01 -9.36 7.04
CA ALA A 32 24.86 -8.83 8.11
C ALA A 32 25.66 -9.93 8.80
N ALA A 33 25.03 -11.08 9.09
CA ALA A 33 25.72 -12.20 9.71
C ALA A 33 26.82 -12.78 8.81
N ASP A 34 26.58 -12.83 7.50
CA ASP A 34 27.57 -13.29 6.52
C ASP A 34 28.72 -12.28 6.35
N GLN A 35 28.44 -10.97 6.34
CA GLN A 35 29.46 -9.93 6.22
C GLN A 35 30.39 -9.84 7.43
N LEU A 36 29.84 -10.00 8.63
CA LEU A 36 30.63 -9.96 9.87
C LEU A 36 31.46 -11.24 10.08
N ALA A 37 31.36 -12.21 9.17
CA ALA A 37 32.05 -13.50 9.24
C ALA A 37 31.94 -14.13 10.63
N VAL A 38 30.75 -14.03 11.24
CA VAL A 38 30.51 -14.41 12.63
C VAL A 38 30.81 -15.90 12.80
N PRO A 39 31.89 -16.28 13.52
CA PRO A 39 32.28 -17.69 13.64
C PRO A 39 31.32 -18.46 14.54
N GLU A 40 30.60 -17.74 15.42
CA GLU A 40 29.74 -18.34 16.42
C GLU A 40 28.29 -18.53 15.91
N PRO A 41 27.81 -19.79 15.83
CA PRO A 41 26.48 -20.07 15.29
C PRO A 41 25.35 -19.43 16.11
N ALA A 42 25.56 -19.25 17.42
CA ALA A 42 24.60 -18.59 18.30
C ALA A 42 24.39 -17.13 17.92
N LEU A 43 25.47 -16.39 17.63
CA LEU A 43 25.37 -14.98 17.24
C LEU A 43 24.76 -14.84 15.82
N ARG A 44 25.03 -15.77 14.92
CA ARG A 44 24.37 -15.85 13.60
C ARG A 44 22.87 -16.12 13.72
N LEU A 45 22.47 -17.07 14.57
CA LEU A 45 21.06 -17.35 14.85
C LEU A 45 20.38 -16.13 15.47
N LEU A 46 21.04 -15.47 16.42
CA LEU A 46 20.53 -14.27 17.08
C LEU A 46 20.32 -13.11 16.10
N LEU A 47 21.29 -12.84 15.23
CA LEU A 47 21.18 -11.83 14.17
C LEU A 47 20.04 -12.14 13.19
N THR A 48 19.95 -13.39 12.74
CA THR A 48 18.95 -13.83 11.77
C THR A 48 17.54 -13.93 12.35
N SER A 49 17.39 -14.12 13.67
CA SER A 49 16.08 -14.21 14.33
C SER A 49 15.59 -12.88 14.92
N ILE A 50 16.46 -12.07 15.53
CA ILE A 50 16.04 -10.82 16.18
C ILE A 50 15.74 -9.73 15.14
N THR A 51 16.58 -9.61 14.12
CA THR A 51 16.43 -8.58 13.07
C THR A 51 15.04 -8.61 12.40
N PRO A 52 14.48 -9.74 11.94
CA PRO A 52 13.14 -9.77 11.36
C PRO A 52 12.04 -9.45 12.38
N VAL A 53 12.19 -9.83 13.65
CA VAL A 53 11.22 -9.51 14.71
C VAL A 53 11.19 -8.00 14.96
N VAL A 54 12.36 -7.37 15.15
CA VAL A 54 12.48 -5.92 15.35
C VAL A 54 11.93 -5.17 14.13
N ALA A 55 12.26 -5.63 12.92
CA ALA A 55 11.74 -5.04 11.69
C ALA A 55 10.21 -5.20 11.58
N ALA A 56 9.66 -6.37 11.90
CA ALA A 56 8.22 -6.60 11.89
C ALA A 56 7.47 -5.76 12.92
N LEU A 57 8.04 -5.59 14.13
CA LEU A 57 7.51 -4.69 15.16
C LEU A 57 7.55 -3.23 14.69
N LEU A 58 8.64 -2.81 14.04
CA LEU A 58 8.73 -1.49 13.42
C LEU A 58 7.67 -1.33 12.31
N GLY A 59 7.46 -2.33 11.46
CA GLY A 59 6.42 -2.33 10.44
C GLY A 59 5.01 -2.26 11.05
N SER A 60 4.75 -2.98 12.14
CA SER A 60 3.49 -2.92 12.89
C SER A 60 3.26 -1.53 13.49
N TYR A 61 4.30 -0.96 14.12
CA TYR A 61 4.27 0.40 14.64
C TYR A 61 3.95 1.41 13.53
N LEU A 62 4.66 1.34 12.39
CA LEU A 62 4.43 2.21 11.24
C LEU A 62 3.07 1.99 10.59
N THR A 63 2.50 0.78 10.64
CA THR A 63 1.14 0.49 10.13
C THR A 63 0.07 1.12 11.02
N GLY A 64 0.15 0.90 12.34
CA GLY A 64 -0.79 1.50 13.29
C GLY A 64 -0.68 3.02 13.30
N ARG A 65 0.53 3.50 13.00
CA ARG A 65 0.80 4.87 12.67
C ARG A 65 0.08 5.24 11.34
N ILE A 66 0.61 4.94 10.17
CA ILE A 66 0.07 5.36 8.85
C ILE A 66 -1.44 5.15 8.70
N GLY A 67 -1.97 4.03 9.19
CA GLY A 67 -3.39 3.71 9.08
C GLY A 67 -4.29 4.56 9.97
N GLY A 68 -3.84 5.03 11.14
CA GLY A 68 -4.67 5.77 12.10
C GLY A 68 -5.90 5.03 12.65
N VAL A 69 -6.26 3.87 12.11
CA VAL A 69 -7.57 3.21 12.34
C VAL A 69 -7.72 2.66 13.76
N ALA A 70 -6.62 2.32 14.45
CA ALA A 70 -6.71 1.65 15.76
C ALA A 70 -7.22 2.54 16.91
N ALA A 71 -7.09 3.87 16.80
CA ALA A 71 -7.52 4.78 17.88
C ALA A 71 -9.01 5.12 17.81
N GLY A 72 -9.58 5.23 16.60
CA GLY A 72 -10.99 5.63 16.41
C GLY A 72 -12.00 4.52 16.74
N ALA A 73 -11.68 3.26 16.42
CA ALA A 73 -12.60 2.14 16.62
C ALA A 73 -12.86 1.83 18.10
N ARG A 74 -11.88 2.05 18.99
CA ARG A 74 -12.08 1.89 20.46
C ARG A 74 -12.79 3.09 21.09
N ALA A 75 -12.62 4.29 20.54
CA ALA A 75 -13.29 5.49 21.05
C ALA A 75 -14.80 5.50 20.72
N GLY A 76 -15.21 4.92 19.59
CA GLY A 76 -16.61 4.82 19.18
C GLY A 76 -17.46 3.88 20.05
N ASP A 77 -16.86 2.81 20.58
CA ASP A 77 -17.56 1.86 21.47
C ASP A 77 -17.58 2.34 22.93
N ALA A 78 -16.55 3.06 23.39
CA ALA A 78 -16.54 3.63 24.75
C ALA A 78 -17.54 4.79 24.93
N GLY A 79 -17.89 5.51 23.86
CA GLY A 79 -18.78 6.67 23.90
C GLY A 79 -20.28 6.36 23.90
N ARG A 80 -20.71 5.12 23.64
CA ARG A 80 -22.14 4.76 23.64
C ARG A 80 -22.69 4.31 25.00
N GLY A 81 -21.83 4.17 26.02
CA GLY A 81 -22.24 3.72 27.35
C GLY A 81 -22.14 4.75 28.49
N ALA A 82 -21.42 5.86 28.32
CA ALA A 82 -21.19 6.83 29.38
C ALA A 82 -22.14 8.03 29.23
N GLY A 83 -23.22 8.01 30.02
CA GLY A 83 -24.22 9.07 30.08
C GLY A 83 -23.67 10.44 30.44
N ALA A 84 -24.48 11.45 30.10
CA ALA A 84 -24.26 12.87 30.34
C ALA A 84 -23.89 13.17 31.80
N GLY A 85 -22.59 13.33 32.06
CA GLY A 85 -22.04 13.87 33.29
C GLY A 85 -21.07 14.98 32.94
N ALA A 86 -21.50 16.23 33.11
CA ALA A 86 -20.67 17.40 32.90
C ALA A 86 -19.46 17.39 33.85
N SER A 87 -18.25 17.25 33.29
CA SER A 87 -17.02 17.61 34.01
C SER A 87 -16.19 18.54 33.13
N ALA A 88 -16.31 19.83 33.44
CA ALA A 88 -15.37 20.87 33.07
C ALA A 88 -14.07 20.74 33.88
N GLY A 89 -12.94 21.09 33.26
CA GLY A 89 -11.58 20.98 33.83
C GLY A 89 -11.03 19.57 33.59
N TRP A 90 -9.93 19.36 32.88
CA TRP A 90 -8.64 20.01 33.05
C TRP A 90 -7.95 20.29 31.70
N ALA A 91 -7.38 21.48 31.62
CA ALA A 91 -6.51 21.95 30.57
C ALA A 91 -5.07 21.42 30.76
N GLY A 92 -4.37 21.22 29.64
CA GLY A 92 -2.92 21.40 29.57
C GLY A 92 -2.04 20.17 29.78
N GLY A 93 -2.10 19.18 28.89
CA GLY A 93 -1.05 18.15 28.84
C GLY A 93 -1.26 17.11 27.76
N THR A 94 -0.38 17.11 26.75
CA THR A 94 -0.23 16.11 25.66
C THR A 94 -1.21 16.19 24.48
N ALA A 95 -1.25 17.36 23.83
CA ALA A 95 -1.68 17.52 22.44
C ALA A 95 -0.69 16.88 21.44
N LEU A 96 -0.44 15.58 21.58
CA LEU A 96 0.41 14.76 20.68
C LEU A 96 -0.34 13.54 20.14
N VAL A 97 -1.65 13.47 20.39
CA VAL A 97 -2.55 12.48 19.76
C VAL A 97 -3.18 13.16 18.54
N GLU A 98 -2.36 13.33 17.51
CA GLU A 98 -2.84 13.72 16.19
C GLU A 98 -3.79 12.67 15.64
N GLY A 99 -4.86 13.13 15.02
CA GLY A 99 -5.91 12.27 14.49
C GLY A 99 -5.42 11.28 13.42
N PRO A 100 -6.14 10.16 13.24
CA PRO A 100 -5.96 9.23 12.13
C PRO A 100 -5.88 9.96 10.78
N GLY A 101 -4.83 9.75 9.98
CA GLY A 101 -4.74 10.27 8.60
C GLY A 101 -4.12 11.66 8.38
N GLN A 102 -3.82 12.47 9.40
CA GLN A 102 -3.15 13.79 9.22
C GLN A 102 -1.69 13.74 8.68
N TRP A 103 -1.13 12.56 8.50
CA TRP A 103 0.31 12.33 8.42
C TRP A 103 0.72 12.25 6.97
N THR A 104 -0.18 11.77 6.12
CA THR A 104 -0.12 11.96 4.68
C THR A 104 -0.29 13.43 4.30
N GLN A 105 -0.99 14.24 5.11
CA GLN A 105 -1.10 15.69 4.89
C GLN A 105 0.17 16.47 5.26
N ARG A 106 0.97 16.00 6.22
CA ARG A 106 2.24 16.65 6.62
C ARG A 106 3.39 16.49 5.61
N GLY A 107 3.10 15.90 4.46
CA GLY A 107 4.00 15.83 3.32
C GLY A 107 5.07 14.74 3.45
N PRO A 108 5.73 14.42 2.32
CA PRO A 108 6.69 13.32 2.23
C PRO A 108 7.93 13.49 3.12
N ILE A 109 8.27 14.74 3.47
CA ILE A 109 9.45 15.06 4.28
C ILE A 109 9.28 14.57 5.72
N VAL A 110 8.13 14.83 6.35
CA VAL A 110 7.87 14.41 7.73
C VAL A 110 7.80 12.88 7.83
N ALA A 111 7.17 12.23 6.85
CA ALA A 111 7.17 10.77 6.76
C ALA A 111 8.60 10.22 6.63
N GLY A 112 9.45 10.87 5.83
CA GLY A 112 10.86 10.55 5.70
C GLY A 112 11.62 10.70 7.02
N LEU A 113 11.47 11.82 7.73
CA LEU A 113 12.14 12.04 9.02
C LEU A 113 11.71 11.03 10.10
N LEU A 114 10.42 10.71 10.17
CA LEU A 114 9.92 9.69 11.10
C LEU A 114 10.44 8.30 10.75
N ALA A 115 10.49 7.96 9.45
CA ALA A 115 11.12 6.74 8.99
C ALA A 115 12.58 6.67 9.43
N LEU A 116 13.33 7.75 9.18
CA LEU A 116 14.74 7.84 9.54
C LEU A 116 14.95 7.61 11.05
N GLY A 117 14.15 8.29 11.88
CA GLY A 117 14.19 8.10 13.33
C GLY A 117 13.84 6.67 13.76
N ALA A 118 12.80 6.08 13.16
CA ALA A 118 12.37 4.73 13.53
C ALA A 118 13.37 3.65 13.09
N ILE A 119 14.06 3.86 11.97
CA ILE A 119 15.18 3.01 11.51
C ILE A 119 16.36 3.11 12.45
N GLY A 120 16.73 4.32 12.87
CA GLY A 120 17.79 4.54 13.85
C GLY A 120 17.48 3.85 15.17
N VAL A 121 16.25 3.97 15.68
CA VAL A 121 15.80 3.28 16.90
C VAL A 121 15.84 1.76 16.74
N ALA A 122 15.38 1.23 15.61
CA ALA A 122 15.45 -0.22 15.35
C ALA A 122 16.90 -0.72 15.25
N GLY A 123 17.79 0.06 14.63
CA GLY A 123 19.22 -0.20 14.58
C GLY A 123 19.84 -0.25 15.97
N VAL A 124 19.57 0.77 16.79
CA VAL A 124 20.01 0.83 18.19
C VAL A 124 19.49 -0.37 18.98
N ALA A 125 18.21 -0.70 18.87
CA ALA A 125 17.61 -1.84 19.57
C ALA A 125 18.27 -3.17 19.17
N ASN A 126 18.52 -3.38 17.87
CA ASN A 126 19.18 -4.58 17.37
C ASN A 126 20.63 -4.66 17.84
N GLY A 127 21.36 -3.53 17.80
CA GLY A 127 22.72 -3.43 18.29
C GLY A 127 22.84 -3.66 19.79
N MET A 128 21.90 -3.13 20.59
CA MET A 128 21.80 -3.41 22.02
C MET A 128 21.52 -4.89 22.29
N ALA A 129 20.60 -5.51 21.54
CA ALA A 129 20.29 -6.93 21.71
C ALA A 129 21.52 -7.82 21.50
N ILE A 130 22.37 -7.50 20.51
CA ILE A 130 23.67 -8.15 20.30
C ILE A 130 24.64 -7.81 21.44
N GLY A 131 24.67 -6.53 21.84
CA GLY A 131 25.53 -6.00 22.90
C GLY A 131 25.35 -6.68 24.26
N VAL A 132 24.14 -7.19 24.58
CA VAL A 132 23.86 -7.95 25.81
C VAL A 132 24.84 -9.12 25.99
N MET A 133 25.26 -9.75 24.90
CA MET A 133 26.19 -10.89 24.92
C MET A 133 27.58 -10.52 25.45
N PHE A 134 27.93 -9.24 25.46
CA PHE A 134 29.23 -8.71 25.92
C PHE A 134 29.12 -7.89 27.22
N GLY A 135 28.00 -8.02 27.93
CA GLY A 135 27.75 -7.31 29.19
C GLY A 135 27.38 -5.82 29.03
N PRO A 136 27.36 -5.04 30.14
CA PRO A 136 26.90 -3.64 30.11
C PRO A 136 27.66 -2.73 29.13
N PRO A 137 29.00 -2.80 28.99
CA PRO A 137 29.71 -2.01 27.97
C PRO A 137 29.29 -2.37 26.54
N GLY A 138 28.99 -3.66 26.32
CA GLY A 138 28.49 -4.17 25.05
C GLY A 138 27.18 -3.53 24.62
N LEU A 139 26.29 -3.16 25.55
CA LEU A 139 25.04 -2.45 25.24
C LEU A 139 25.29 -1.08 24.61
N VAL A 140 26.22 -0.30 25.15
CA VAL A 140 26.53 1.07 24.68
C VAL A 140 27.22 1.02 23.32
N VAL A 141 28.22 0.15 23.20
CA VAL A 141 28.96 -0.06 21.96
C VAL A 141 28.02 -0.62 20.88
N GLY A 142 27.21 -1.63 21.25
CA GLY A 142 26.21 -2.24 20.39
C GLY A 142 25.17 -1.23 19.89
N ALA A 143 24.65 -0.36 20.77
CA ALA A 143 23.73 0.71 20.39
C ALA A 143 24.33 1.63 19.30
N ALA A 144 25.56 2.11 19.51
CA ALA A 144 26.25 3.01 18.58
C ALA A 144 26.51 2.32 17.23
N PHE A 145 27.01 1.09 17.24
CA PHE A 145 27.20 0.31 16.02
C PHE A 145 25.88 0.03 15.31
N GLY A 146 24.84 -0.37 16.06
CA GLY A 146 23.50 -0.62 15.52
C GLY A 146 22.92 0.60 14.81
N ALA A 147 23.10 1.81 15.36
CA ALA A 147 22.71 3.05 14.70
C ALA A 147 23.45 3.25 13.37
N VAL A 148 24.77 3.10 13.36
CA VAL A 148 25.60 3.28 12.15
C VAL A 148 25.28 2.24 11.07
N TYR A 149 25.15 0.98 11.47
CA TYR A 149 24.81 -0.13 10.57
C TYR A 149 23.36 -0.08 10.06
N SER A 150 22.50 0.78 10.63
CA SER A 150 21.15 1.01 10.09
C SER A 150 21.14 1.96 8.88
N LEU A 151 22.16 2.80 8.70
CA LEU A 151 22.22 3.82 7.64
C LEU A 151 22.08 3.25 6.21
N PRO A 152 22.74 2.13 5.84
CA PRO A 152 22.58 1.53 4.52
C PRO A 152 21.16 1.04 4.21
N PHE A 153 20.34 0.78 5.25
CA PHE A 153 18.96 0.33 5.09
C PHE A 153 17.97 1.48 4.88
N MET A 154 18.39 2.73 5.08
CA MET A 154 17.51 3.89 4.96
C MET A 154 16.92 4.08 3.55
N PRO A 155 17.69 3.98 2.45
CA PRO A 155 17.14 4.11 1.11
C PRO A 155 16.10 3.02 0.80
N ALA A 156 16.40 1.79 1.20
CA ALA A 156 15.52 0.63 1.04
C ALA A 156 14.15 0.84 1.70
N LEU A 157 14.16 1.25 2.97
CA LEU A 157 12.94 1.48 3.74
C LEU A 157 12.18 2.73 3.28
N ALA A 158 12.90 3.77 2.86
CA ALA A 158 12.28 4.96 2.27
C ALA A 158 11.48 4.62 1.01
N VAL A 159 11.99 3.74 0.14
CA VAL A 159 11.26 3.30 -1.06
C VAL A 159 9.96 2.57 -0.70
N VAL A 160 10.00 1.68 0.29
CA VAL A 160 8.78 0.96 0.76
C VAL A 160 7.78 1.92 1.39
N LEU A 161 8.23 2.89 2.17
CA LEU A 161 7.35 3.88 2.79
C LEU A 161 6.76 4.87 1.80
N LEU A 162 7.53 5.27 0.79
CA LEU A 162 7.01 6.05 -0.34
C LEU A 162 5.94 5.28 -1.11
N ALA A 163 6.08 3.96 -1.26
CA ALA A 163 5.03 3.10 -1.83
C ALA A 163 3.81 3.03 -0.90
N ALA A 164 4.02 2.81 0.41
CA ALA A 164 2.96 2.72 1.40
C ALA A 164 2.16 4.02 1.54
N SER A 165 2.79 5.19 1.42
CA SER A 165 2.14 6.51 1.48
C SER A 165 1.14 6.79 0.34
N ARG A 166 1.12 5.93 -0.68
CA ARG A 166 0.11 5.97 -1.76
C ARG A 166 -1.14 5.19 -1.42
N VAL A 167 -1.01 4.15 -0.59
CA VAL A 167 -2.13 3.33 -0.14
C VAL A 167 -3.11 4.21 0.63
N GLY A 168 -4.39 4.12 0.28
CA GLY A 168 -5.46 4.91 0.90
C GLY A 168 -5.78 6.22 0.19
N ARG A 169 -5.03 6.62 -0.86
CA ARG A 169 -5.41 7.75 -1.72
C ARG A 169 -6.58 7.42 -2.64
N ALA A 170 -6.67 6.17 -3.06
CA ALA A 170 -7.76 5.66 -3.87
C ALA A 170 -8.81 4.97 -2.99
N ARG A 171 -10.07 5.03 -3.44
CA ARG A 171 -11.20 4.37 -2.78
C ARG A 171 -10.93 2.87 -2.61
N ALA A 172 -11.27 2.37 -1.43
CA ALA A 172 -11.17 0.96 -1.07
C ALA A 172 -11.86 0.05 -2.11
N GLY A 173 -11.17 -1.00 -2.57
CA GLY A 173 -11.69 -1.95 -3.57
C GLY A 173 -11.52 -1.53 -5.05
N SER A 174 -11.03 -0.32 -5.31
CA SER A 174 -10.77 0.14 -6.68
C SER A 174 -9.54 -0.49 -7.34
N ILE A 175 -9.45 -0.37 -8.67
CA ILE A 175 -8.31 -0.83 -9.46
C ILE A 175 -7.00 -0.14 -9.01
N VAL A 176 -7.04 1.17 -8.77
CA VAL A 176 -5.87 1.92 -8.31
C VAL A 176 -5.47 1.51 -6.90
N ALA A 177 -6.43 1.35 -5.98
CA ALA A 177 -6.12 0.87 -4.63
C ALA A 177 -5.45 -0.51 -4.65
N ALA A 178 -5.90 -1.42 -5.51
CA ALA A 178 -5.26 -2.73 -5.69
C ALA A 178 -3.84 -2.62 -6.27
N SER A 179 -3.59 -1.69 -7.20
CA SER A 179 -2.24 -1.40 -7.74
C SER A 179 -1.33 -0.81 -6.67
N ASP A 180 -1.80 0.14 -5.86
CA ASP A 180 -1.00 0.74 -4.79
C ASP A 180 -0.58 -0.30 -3.73
N ARG A 181 -1.46 -1.24 -3.38
CA ARG A 181 -1.12 -2.36 -2.48
C ARG A 181 -0.06 -3.27 -3.08
N ARG A 182 -0.16 -3.57 -4.37
CA ARG A 182 0.84 -4.34 -5.12
C ARG A 182 2.17 -3.61 -5.20
N ALA A 183 2.17 -2.30 -5.33
CA ALA A 183 3.39 -1.49 -5.37
C ALA A 183 4.20 -1.57 -4.07
N VAL A 184 3.57 -1.74 -2.91
CA VAL A 184 4.28 -1.96 -1.63
C VAL A 184 5.07 -3.27 -1.69
N TRP A 185 4.41 -4.37 -2.07
CA TRP A 185 5.08 -5.67 -2.20
C TRP A 185 6.14 -5.69 -3.29
N GLY A 186 5.89 -5.02 -4.42
CA GLY A 186 6.88 -4.87 -5.49
C GLY A 186 8.10 -4.06 -5.06
N ALA A 187 7.90 -2.98 -4.29
CA ALA A 187 8.99 -2.22 -3.70
C ALA A 187 9.82 -3.08 -2.75
N THR A 188 9.17 -3.85 -1.86
CA THR A 188 9.86 -4.76 -0.92
C THR A 188 10.67 -5.83 -1.66
N ALA A 189 10.06 -6.53 -2.62
CA ALA A 189 10.72 -7.57 -3.39
C ALA A 189 11.89 -7.01 -4.23
N GLY A 190 11.71 -5.84 -4.84
CA GLY A 190 12.76 -5.17 -5.61
C GLY A 190 13.93 -4.74 -4.73
N VAL A 191 13.65 -4.16 -3.56
CA VAL A 191 14.68 -3.79 -2.57
C VAL A 191 15.48 -5.02 -2.12
N ILE A 192 14.80 -6.13 -1.80
CA ILE A 192 15.45 -7.38 -1.39
C ILE A 192 16.36 -7.89 -2.52
N ALA A 193 15.85 -7.96 -3.76
CA ALA A 193 16.63 -8.44 -4.90
C ALA A 193 17.86 -7.57 -5.16
N VAL A 194 17.71 -6.25 -5.16
CA VAL A 194 18.82 -5.31 -5.34
C VAL A 194 19.83 -5.42 -4.20
N ALA A 195 19.38 -5.52 -2.94
CA ALA A 195 20.27 -5.64 -1.79
C ALA A 195 21.12 -6.92 -1.86
N VAL A 196 20.51 -8.05 -2.23
CA VAL A 196 21.23 -9.34 -2.38
C VAL A 196 22.25 -9.28 -3.51
N LEU A 197 21.89 -8.69 -4.66
CA LEU A 197 22.81 -8.56 -5.80
C LEU A 197 23.93 -7.56 -5.51
N ALA A 198 23.62 -6.42 -4.90
CA ALA A 198 24.59 -5.38 -4.56
C ALA A 198 25.57 -5.85 -3.48
N ALA A 199 25.11 -6.59 -2.48
CA ALA A 199 25.97 -7.16 -1.43
C ALA A 199 27.05 -8.06 -2.04
N ARG A 200 26.70 -8.87 -3.05
CA ARG A 200 27.68 -9.67 -3.79
C ARG A 200 28.66 -8.78 -4.56
N ALA A 201 28.14 -7.83 -5.33
CA ALA A 201 28.95 -6.99 -6.22
C ALA A 201 29.95 -6.09 -5.49
N TRP A 202 29.58 -5.56 -4.32
CA TRP A 202 30.40 -4.59 -3.59
C TRP A 202 31.31 -5.21 -2.54
N ILE A 203 30.88 -6.31 -1.92
CA ILE A 203 31.52 -6.82 -0.70
C ILE A 203 32.19 -8.19 -0.97
N GLY A 204 31.98 -8.77 -2.15
CA GLY A 204 32.51 -10.10 -2.48
C GLY A 204 31.94 -11.20 -1.58
N ALA A 205 30.84 -10.92 -0.87
CA ALA A 205 30.30 -11.79 0.15
C ALA A 205 30.00 -13.18 -0.44
N HIS A 206 30.59 -14.20 0.17
CA HIS A 206 30.30 -15.61 -0.12
C HIS A 206 29.03 -16.06 0.60
N VAL A 207 27.97 -15.23 0.58
CA VAL A 207 26.62 -15.74 0.83
C VAL A 207 26.49 -16.96 -0.06
N ALA A 208 26.08 -18.12 0.50
CA ALA A 208 25.98 -19.38 -0.25
C ALA A 208 25.43 -19.07 -1.65
N ALA A 209 26.30 -19.14 -2.66
CA ALA A 209 26.11 -18.36 -3.88
C ALA A 209 24.73 -18.66 -4.49
N ASP A 210 24.32 -19.92 -4.39
CA ASP A 210 23.04 -20.43 -4.84
C ASP A 210 21.83 -19.78 -4.15
N LEU A 211 21.86 -19.61 -2.82
CA LEU A 211 20.74 -19.04 -2.07
C LEU A 211 20.52 -17.56 -2.43
N GLY A 212 21.62 -16.79 -2.58
CA GLY A 212 21.53 -15.39 -3.00
C GLY A 212 20.90 -15.24 -4.39
N HIS A 213 21.30 -16.08 -5.35
CA HIS A 213 20.74 -16.06 -6.70
C HIS A 213 19.26 -16.48 -6.71
N VAL A 214 18.89 -17.49 -5.92
CA VAL A 214 17.48 -17.90 -5.79
C VAL A 214 16.64 -16.78 -5.20
N VAL A 215 17.07 -16.13 -4.11
CA VAL A 215 16.32 -15.04 -3.47
C VAL A 215 16.20 -13.83 -4.42
N ALA A 216 17.29 -13.45 -5.08
CA ALA A 216 17.26 -12.36 -6.05
C ALA A 216 16.37 -12.69 -7.26
N GLY A 217 16.46 -13.91 -7.79
CA GLY A 217 15.64 -14.40 -8.90
C GLY A 217 14.15 -14.41 -8.56
N VAL A 218 13.78 -14.93 -7.38
CA VAL A 218 12.39 -14.89 -6.87
C VAL A 218 11.91 -13.46 -6.69
N GLY A 219 12.74 -12.58 -6.11
CA GLY A 219 12.41 -11.17 -5.95
C GLY A 219 12.12 -10.48 -7.29
N LEU A 220 12.97 -10.68 -8.29
CA LEU A 220 12.77 -10.13 -9.64
C LEU A 220 11.54 -10.73 -10.33
N ALA A 221 11.28 -12.04 -10.16
CA ALA A 221 10.09 -12.69 -10.70
C ALA A 221 8.80 -12.11 -10.09
N VAL A 222 8.78 -11.84 -8.78
CA VAL A 222 7.65 -11.18 -8.10
C VAL A 222 7.45 -9.76 -8.66
N VAL A 223 8.51 -8.97 -8.80
CA VAL A 223 8.42 -7.62 -9.41
C VAL A 223 7.87 -7.72 -10.83
N GLY A 224 8.36 -8.68 -11.64
CA GLY A 224 7.89 -8.93 -13.01
C GLY A 224 6.39 -9.25 -13.07
N ALA A 225 5.93 -10.17 -12.22
CA ALA A 225 4.52 -10.53 -12.13
C ALA A 225 3.63 -9.34 -11.74
N LEU A 226 4.10 -8.47 -10.83
CA LEU A 226 3.38 -7.27 -10.42
C LEU A 226 3.31 -6.23 -11.56
N VAL A 227 4.40 -6.03 -12.32
CA VAL A 227 4.41 -5.18 -13.51
C VAL A 227 3.41 -5.66 -14.56
N VAL A 228 3.35 -6.98 -14.80
CA VAL A 228 2.35 -7.56 -15.72
C VAL A 228 0.94 -7.31 -15.21
N ALA A 229 0.69 -7.48 -13.91
CA ALA A 229 -0.62 -7.24 -13.32
C ALA A 229 -1.06 -5.77 -13.45
N ASP A 230 -0.14 -4.82 -13.27
CA ASP A 230 -0.38 -3.39 -13.48
C ASP A 230 -0.59 -3.05 -14.97
N ALA A 231 0.10 -3.73 -15.89
CA ALA A 231 -0.08 -3.57 -17.32
C ALA A 231 -1.46 -4.07 -17.78
N VAL A 232 -1.92 -5.20 -17.23
CA VAL A 232 -3.27 -5.73 -17.47
C VAL A 232 -4.32 -4.78 -16.90
N ALA A 233 -4.12 -4.23 -15.69
CA ALA A 233 -5.01 -3.23 -15.10
C ALA A 233 -5.10 -1.98 -15.99
N MET A 234 -3.96 -1.49 -16.47
CA MET A 234 -3.88 -0.36 -17.40
C MET A 234 -4.62 -0.65 -18.71
N ALA A 235 -4.40 -1.83 -19.31
CA ALA A 235 -5.08 -2.24 -20.54
C ALA A 235 -6.61 -2.30 -20.34
N ARG A 236 -7.09 -2.76 -19.18
CA ARG A 236 -8.52 -2.74 -18.83
C ARG A 236 -9.07 -1.32 -18.76
N VAL A 237 -8.38 -0.41 -18.09
CA VAL A 237 -8.78 1.02 -18.01
C VAL A 237 -8.75 1.69 -19.40
N MET A 238 -7.79 1.32 -20.26
CA MET A 238 -7.69 1.85 -21.62
C MET A 238 -8.76 1.35 -22.57
N LYS A 239 -9.32 0.16 -22.32
CA LYS A 239 -10.48 -0.38 -23.07
C LYS A 239 -11.81 0.26 -22.71
N LEU A 240 -11.88 1.01 -21.61
CA LEU A 240 -13.08 1.78 -21.32
C LEU A 240 -13.30 2.80 -22.45
N PRO A 241 -14.55 3.07 -22.88
CA PRO A 241 -14.82 4.08 -23.90
C PRO A 241 -14.25 5.44 -23.46
N ARG A 242 -13.60 6.18 -24.36
CA ARG A 242 -13.21 7.58 -24.11
C ARG A 242 -14.41 8.52 -24.26
N GLY A 243 -15.62 8.02 -23.97
CA GLY A 243 -16.88 8.68 -24.28
C GLY A 243 -16.80 10.16 -23.97
N ARG A 244 -16.79 10.97 -25.04
CA ARG A 244 -16.75 12.43 -24.93
C ARG A 244 -17.99 12.77 -24.11
N MET A 245 -17.73 13.44 -22.99
CA MET A 245 -18.73 13.98 -22.10
C MET A 245 -19.66 14.88 -22.91
N GLU A 246 -20.72 14.32 -23.46
CA GLU A 246 -21.97 15.06 -23.50
C GLU A 246 -22.46 15.02 -22.05
N VAL A 247 -21.87 15.89 -21.21
CA VAL A 247 -22.63 16.52 -20.13
C VAL A 247 -23.88 16.93 -20.84
N GLY A 248 -24.99 16.24 -20.58
CA GLY A 248 -26.20 16.40 -21.38
C GLY A 248 -26.40 17.87 -21.63
N GLU A 249 -26.10 18.30 -22.86
CA GLU A 249 -26.57 19.56 -23.38
C GLU A 249 -28.07 19.31 -23.36
N SER A 250 -28.66 19.71 -22.24
CA SER A 250 -30.08 19.81 -22.01
C SER A 250 -30.59 20.46 -23.28
N GLY A 251 -31.24 19.65 -24.11
CA GLY A 251 -31.67 20.06 -25.42
C GLY A 251 -32.37 21.41 -25.29
N ASP A 252 -31.79 22.39 -25.94
CA ASP A 252 -32.38 23.68 -26.21
C ASP A 252 -33.75 23.42 -26.86
N GLY A 253 -34.81 23.70 -26.12
CA GLY A 253 -36.15 23.34 -26.55
C GLY A 253 -37.23 23.43 -25.47
N GLY A 254 -37.25 24.50 -24.68
CA GLY A 254 -38.50 24.95 -24.05
C GLY A 254 -38.43 25.22 -22.56
N GLU A 255 -38.51 26.51 -22.24
CA GLU A 255 -38.90 27.12 -20.96
C GLU A 255 -37.79 27.32 -19.93
N ALA A 256 -37.41 28.60 -19.83
CA ALA A 256 -36.59 29.20 -18.80
C ALA A 256 -37.19 28.96 -17.41
N GLY A 257 -36.78 27.87 -16.77
CA GLY A 257 -37.03 27.60 -15.37
C GLY A 257 -35.72 27.26 -14.69
N GLU A 258 -35.19 28.22 -13.93
CA GLU A 258 -34.22 28.04 -12.84
C GLU A 258 -33.07 27.05 -13.08
N ALA A 259 -31.87 27.60 -13.35
CA ALA A 259 -30.61 26.87 -13.37
C ALA A 259 -30.29 26.29 -11.98
N GLY A 260 -30.92 25.17 -11.65
CA GLY A 260 -30.57 24.36 -10.50
C GLY A 260 -29.27 23.64 -10.80
N GLU A 261 -28.21 24.00 -10.08
CA GLU A 261 -27.03 23.14 -9.93
C GLU A 261 -27.50 21.70 -9.78
N VAL A 262 -27.06 20.82 -10.68
CA VAL A 262 -27.12 19.37 -10.43
C VAL A 262 -26.07 19.07 -9.36
N GLY A 263 -26.30 19.60 -8.17
CA GLY A 263 -25.50 19.36 -6.99
C GLY A 263 -25.58 17.90 -6.58
N GLU A 264 -24.89 17.54 -5.51
CA GLU A 264 -24.86 16.19 -4.92
C GLU A 264 -26.23 15.48 -4.84
N GLY A 265 -27.33 16.24 -4.83
CA GLY A 265 -28.71 15.74 -4.95
C GLY A 265 -28.96 14.83 -6.16
N GLY A 266 -28.40 15.12 -7.34
CA GLY A 266 -28.58 14.30 -8.55
C GLY A 266 -27.93 12.93 -8.43
N ALA A 267 -26.68 12.89 -7.97
CA ALA A 267 -25.95 11.64 -7.69
C ALA A 267 -26.63 10.82 -6.58
N ARG A 268 -27.07 11.47 -5.50
CA ARG A 268 -27.81 10.81 -4.41
C ARG A 268 -29.18 10.28 -4.87
N ARG A 269 -29.87 10.96 -5.80
CA ARG A 269 -31.13 10.47 -6.40
C ARG A 269 -30.90 9.26 -7.30
N ALA A 270 -29.86 9.29 -8.14
CA ALA A 270 -29.48 8.15 -8.97
C ALA A 270 -29.06 6.93 -8.11
N GLU A 271 -28.33 7.15 -7.02
CA GLU A 271 -27.94 6.08 -6.10
C GLU A 271 -29.14 5.53 -5.31
N ARG A 272 -30.08 6.39 -4.88
CA ARG A 272 -31.34 5.95 -4.26
C ARG A 272 -32.23 5.18 -5.25
N ALA A 273 -32.35 5.62 -6.50
CA ALA A 273 -33.11 4.92 -7.52
C ALA A 273 -32.49 3.54 -7.81
N ALA A 274 -31.17 3.46 -7.97
CA ALA A 274 -30.47 2.19 -8.16
C ALA A 274 -30.58 1.23 -6.96
N ARG A 275 -30.72 1.74 -5.73
CA ARG A 275 -30.97 0.92 -4.53
C ARG A 275 -32.43 0.48 -4.41
N ALA A 276 -33.38 1.35 -4.77
CA ALA A 276 -34.81 1.04 -4.73
C ALA A 276 -35.17 -0.05 -5.74
N ASP A 277 -34.61 0.00 -6.96
CA ASP A 277 -34.86 -1.00 -8.00
C ASP A 277 -34.24 -2.38 -7.67
N GLY A 278 -33.19 -2.41 -6.84
CA GLY A 278 -32.54 -3.65 -6.42
C GLY A 278 -33.31 -4.48 -5.39
N GLN A 279 -34.33 -3.91 -4.74
CA GLN A 279 -35.04 -4.56 -3.62
C GLN A 279 -36.37 -5.21 -4.02
N GLY A 280 -36.91 -4.94 -5.22
CA GLY A 280 -38.25 -5.35 -5.62
C GLY A 280 -38.38 -6.48 -6.64
N ALA A 281 -37.32 -6.86 -7.37
CA ALA A 281 -37.46 -7.82 -8.47
C ALA A 281 -36.31 -8.84 -8.50
N SER A 282 -36.57 -10.03 -7.97
CA SER A 282 -35.72 -11.23 -8.09
C SER A 282 -35.67 -11.83 -9.52
N GLY A 283 -36.21 -11.12 -10.51
CA GLY A 283 -36.29 -11.57 -11.89
C GLY A 283 -35.04 -11.26 -12.70
N GLY A 284 -33.95 -12.01 -12.50
CA GLY A 284 -32.88 -12.28 -13.50
C GLY A 284 -32.20 -11.11 -14.23
N ALA A 285 -32.45 -9.86 -13.88
CA ALA A 285 -31.82 -8.70 -14.50
C ALA A 285 -30.37 -8.62 -14.01
N GLY A 286 -29.43 -8.95 -14.89
CA GLY A 286 -28.00 -8.95 -14.58
C GLY A 286 -27.59 -7.65 -13.91
N THR A 287 -26.99 -7.76 -12.73
CA THR A 287 -26.49 -6.59 -11.98
C THR A 287 -25.50 -5.83 -12.87
N PRO A 288 -25.67 -4.51 -13.08
CA PRO A 288 -24.77 -3.75 -13.94
C PRO A 288 -23.34 -3.90 -13.46
N GLU A 289 -22.40 -4.09 -14.39
CA GLU A 289 -20.98 -4.21 -14.06
C GLU A 289 -20.52 -2.90 -13.42
N ARG A 290 -20.03 -2.96 -12.18
CA ARG A 290 -19.51 -1.78 -11.47
C ARG A 290 -17.99 -1.79 -11.55
N VAL A 291 -17.41 -0.76 -12.17
CA VAL A 291 -15.96 -0.61 -12.30
C VAL A 291 -15.53 0.63 -11.53
N ASP A 292 -14.80 0.45 -10.43
CA ASP A 292 -14.28 1.56 -9.63
C ASP A 292 -12.80 1.79 -9.93
N LEU A 293 -12.49 2.96 -10.47
CA LEU A 293 -11.14 3.42 -10.76
C LEU A 293 -10.45 3.98 -9.52
N GLY A 294 -11.20 4.42 -8.51
CA GLY A 294 -10.69 4.79 -7.20
C GLY A 294 -10.22 6.21 -7.01
N LEU A 295 -9.93 6.95 -8.10
CA LEU A 295 -9.45 8.33 -8.06
C LEU A 295 -10.50 9.28 -8.63
N GLY A 296 -10.95 10.26 -7.84
CA GLY A 296 -11.98 11.23 -8.23
C GLY A 296 -13.41 10.77 -7.90
N ASP A 297 -14.34 11.73 -7.90
CA ASP A 297 -15.75 11.51 -7.54
C ASP A 297 -16.70 11.46 -8.74
N GLU A 298 -16.15 11.56 -9.95
CA GLU A 298 -16.88 11.45 -11.20
C GLU A 298 -17.57 10.08 -11.30
N VAL A 299 -18.87 10.05 -11.60
CA VAL A 299 -19.63 8.82 -11.86
C VAL A 299 -20.06 8.84 -13.32
N HIS A 300 -19.75 7.79 -14.05
CA HIS A 300 -20.09 7.62 -15.45
C HIS A 300 -21.00 6.40 -15.60
N VAL A 301 -22.17 6.62 -16.18
CA VAL A 301 -23.16 5.57 -16.40
C VAL A 301 -23.21 5.29 -17.89
N GLU A 302 -22.70 4.13 -18.29
CA GLU A 302 -22.79 3.66 -19.67
C GLU A 302 -24.14 2.95 -19.85
N VAL A 303 -25.04 3.63 -20.55
CA VAL A 303 -26.36 3.11 -20.91
C VAL A 303 -26.25 2.48 -22.28
N VAL A 304 -26.31 1.14 -22.35
CA VAL A 304 -26.33 0.44 -23.63
C VAL A 304 -27.74 0.56 -24.20
N ARG A 305 -27.84 1.09 -25.43
CA ARG A 305 -29.11 1.09 -26.15
C ARG A 305 -29.54 -0.37 -26.35
N PRO A 306 -30.75 -0.76 -25.91
CA PRO A 306 -31.22 -2.12 -26.12
C PRO A 306 -31.25 -2.42 -27.62
N THR A 307 -30.52 -3.47 -28.04
CA THR A 307 -30.47 -3.93 -29.44
C THR A 307 -31.74 -4.70 -29.84
N HIS A 308 -32.60 -5.05 -28.87
CA HIS A 308 -33.86 -5.75 -29.12
C HIS A 308 -35.08 -4.84 -28.93
N VAL A 309 -35.90 -4.78 -29.97
CA VAL A 309 -37.07 -3.89 -30.16
C VAL A 309 -38.20 -4.13 -29.15
N TYR A 310 -38.24 -5.29 -28.46
CA TYR A 310 -39.42 -5.72 -27.71
C TYR A 310 -39.46 -5.38 -26.20
N ARG A 311 -38.44 -4.73 -25.63
CA ARG A 311 -38.53 -4.19 -24.25
C ARG A 311 -37.81 -2.84 -24.14
N GLY A 312 -38.56 -1.76 -24.29
CA GLY A 312 -38.08 -0.37 -24.39
C GLY A 312 -37.48 0.26 -23.12
N VAL A 313 -36.92 -0.53 -22.20
CA VAL A 313 -36.27 0.02 -21.00
C VAL A 313 -34.77 0.10 -21.25
N ARG A 314 -34.21 1.31 -21.19
CA ARG A 314 -32.77 1.54 -21.21
C ARG A 314 -32.14 0.77 -20.04
N GLN A 315 -31.29 -0.22 -20.33
CA GLN A 315 -30.56 -0.94 -19.28
C GLN A 315 -29.21 -0.25 -19.07
N VAL A 316 -28.90 0.06 -17.81
CA VAL A 316 -27.55 0.46 -17.41
C VAL A 316 -26.67 -0.76 -17.56
N ALA A 317 -25.70 -0.73 -18.48
CA ALA A 317 -24.81 -1.87 -18.68
C ALA A 317 -23.63 -1.82 -17.72
N ARG A 318 -23.10 -0.62 -17.49
CA ARG A 318 -21.91 -0.43 -16.67
C ARG A 318 -21.94 0.91 -15.95
N VAL A 319 -21.52 0.92 -14.69
CA VAL A 319 -21.28 2.14 -13.91
C VAL A 319 -19.79 2.21 -13.62
N VAL A 320 -19.12 3.20 -14.19
CA VAL A 320 -17.70 3.48 -13.96
C VAL A 320 -17.59 4.64 -12.96
N ARG A 321 -16.86 4.46 -11.87
CA ARG A 321 -16.61 5.53 -10.88
C ARG A 321 -15.14 5.93 -10.91
N GLY A 322 -14.88 7.24 -10.92
CA GLY A 322 -13.56 7.85 -10.91
C GLY A 322 -13.12 8.39 -12.27
N ASN A 323 -12.09 9.23 -12.22
CA ASN A 323 -11.47 9.88 -13.36
C ASN A 323 -10.45 8.94 -14.01
N ARG A 324 -10.70 8.61 -15.28
CA ARG A 324 -9.86 7.72 -16.09
C ARG A 324 -8.44 8.23 -16.27
N GLU A 325 -8.25 9.52 -16.54
CA GLU A 325 -6.93 10.09 -16.82
C GLU A 325 -6.03 10.00 -15.60
N ARG A 326 -6.58 10.29 -14.41
CA ARG A 326 -5.87 10.13 -13.13
C ARG A 326 -5.50 8.68 -12.86
N ALA A 327 -6.41 7.74 -13.11
CA ALA A 327 -6.15 6.31 -12.95
C ALA A 327 -5.05 5.82 -13.91
N VAL A 328 -5.09 6.22 -15.18
CA VAL A 328 -4.06 5.92 -16.18
C VAL A 328 -2.71 6.52 -15.78
N ALA A 329 -2.67 7.79 -15.37
CA ALA A 329 -1.43 8.43 -14.91
C ALA A 329 -0.81 7.68 -13.71
N ALA A 330 -1.63 7.28 -12.74
CA ALA A 330 -1.19 6.49 -11.58
C ALA A 330 -0.61 5.13 -11.99
N LEU A 331 -1.31 4.38 -12.84
CA LEU A 331 -0.87 3.07 -13.34
C LEU A 331 0.40 3.18 -14.18
N ARG A 332 0.54 4.22 -15.01
CA ARG A 332 1.77 4.49 -15.76
C ARG A 332 2.95 4.72 -14.82
N GLY A 333 2.74 5.48 -13.75
CA GLY A 333 3.77 5.70 -12.73
C GLY A 333 4.16 4.43 -11.97
N ALA A 334 3.26 3.46 -11.80
CA ALA A 334 3.58 2.14 -11.25
C ALA A 334 4.44 1.33 -12.23
N LEU A 335 4.03 1.25 -13.50
CA LEU A 335 4.76 0.55 -14.56
C LEU A 335 6.18 1.07 -14.76
N VAL A 336 6.37 2.39 -14.79
CA VAL A 336 7.71 3.00 -14.96
C VAL A 336 8.63 2.59 -13.80
N ARG A 337 8.14 2.63 -12.56
CA ARG A 337 8.94 2.24 -11.38
C ARG A 337 9.28 0.76 -11.37
N GLY A 338 8.31 -0.11 -11.69
CA GLY A 338 8.55 -1.54 -11.80
C GLY A 338 9.53 -1.88 -12.93
N GLY A 339 9.43 -1.19 -14.07
CA GLY A 339 10.38 -1.30 -15.18
C GLY A 339 11.79 -0.88 -14.77
N ILE A 340 11.96 0.25 -14.08
CA ILE A 340 13.27 0.68 -13.54
C ILE A 340 13.85 -0.37 -12.59
N ALA A 341 13.03 -0.91 -11.68
CA ALA A 341 13.46 -1.94 -10.74
C ALA A 341 13.93 -3.23 -11.44
N LEU A 342 13.19 -3.68 -12.47
CA LEU A 342 13.57 -4.84 -13.27
C LEU A 342 14.85 -4.59 -14.06
N SER A 343 15.00 -3.43 -14.70
CA SER A 343 16.20 -3.07 -15.46
C SER A 343 17.43 -3.00 -14.56
N ALA A 344 17.31 -2.37 -13.38
CA ALA A 344 18.39 -2.31 -12.40
C ALA A 344 18.78 -3.71 -11.89
N GLY A 345 17.77 -4.53 -11.56
CA GLY A 345 17.97 -5.91 -11.15
C GLY A 345 18.64 -6.77 -12.22
N ALA A 346 18.19 -6.66 -13.47
CA ALA A 346 18.78 -7.38 -14.61
C ALA A 346 20.22 -6.93 -14.89
N ALA A 347 20.50 -5.63 -14.79
CA ALA A 347 21.86 -5.10 -14.96
C ALA A 347 22.80 -5.62 -13.86
N LEU A 348 22.36 -5.62 -12.61
CA LEU A 348 23.12 -6.19 -11.48
C LEU A 348 23.32 -7.70 -11.63
N TRP A 349 22.29 -8.41 -12.11
CA TRP A 349 22.37 -9.84 -12.38
C TRP A 349 23.41 -10.15 -13.47
N ALA A 350 23.36 -9.44 -14.59
CA ALA A 350 24.31 -9.60 -15.69
C ALA A 350 25.75 -9.25 -15.28
N TRP A 351 25.92 -8.20 -14.46
CA TRP A 351 27.23 -7.81 -13.94
C TRP A 351 27.83 -8.86 -13.00
N GLY A 352 27.01 -9.62 -12.28
CA GLY A 352 27.45 -10.67 -11.37
C GLY A 352 27.90 -11.98 -12.05
N ALA A 353 27.64 -12.14 -13.35
CA ALA A 353 27.88 -13.36 -14.12
C ALA A 353 29.36 -13.69 -14.52
N PRO A 354 30.32 -12.76 -14.64
CA PRO A 354 31.63 -13.08 -15.23
C PRO A 354 32.64 -13.76 -14.29
N TRP A 355 32.22 -14.30 -13.15
CA TRP A 355 33.10 -14.93 -12.15
C TRP A 355 32.70 -16.38 -11.84
N GLN A 356 32.38 -17.16 -12.87
CA GLN A 356 32.35 -18.63 -12.81
C GLN A 356 33.68 -19.21 -13.29
#